data_AF-A9NY29-F1
#
_entry.id   AF-A9NY29-F1
#
_cell.length_a   1.000
_cell.length_b   1.000
_cell.length_c   1.000
_cell.angle_alpha   90.00
_cell.angle_beta   90.00
_cell.angle_gamma   90.00
#
_symmetry.space_group_name_H-M   'P 1'
#
loop_
_entity.id
_entity.type
_entity.pdbx_description
1 polymer ?
#
loop_
_entity_poly.entity_id
_entity_poly.type
_entity_poly.pdbx_seq_one_letter_code
_entity_poly.pdbx_strand_id
1 'polypeptide(L)'
;MAEPKQLDDCNDIKDEYLQVEDLSKWNFRPSEAVMGCSHDMVGIRGVLDYVMSHLNPNGKSKIPLGHGDPSGFDCFRTSIDAEDALVEAIRSGKYNGYPPAVGLPRSRR
;
A
#
# COMPACT_ATOMS: atom_id res chain seq x y z
N MET A 1 -41.96 -10.41 3.25
CA MET A 1 -40.52 -10.64 3.42
C MET A 1 -39.90 -10.35 2.07
N ALA A 2 -39.27 -9.19 1.90
CA ALA A 2 -38.61 -8.82 0.66
C ALA A 2 -37.14 -9.30 0.73
N GLU A 3 -36.68 -9.96 -0.33
CA GLU A 3 -35.32 -10.49 -0.44
C GLU A 3 -34.27 -9.38 -0.46
N PRO A 4 -33.09 -9.58 0.14
CA PRO A 4 -32.02 -8.60 0.13
C PRO A 4 -31.34 -8.59 -1.24
N LYS A 5 -31.26 -7.40 -1.86
CA LYS A 5 -30.49 -7.20 -3.09
C LYS A 5 -29.00 -7.34 -2.79
N GLN A 6 -28.29 -8.12 -3.61
CA GLN A 6 -26.84 -8.16 -3.62
C GLN A 6 -26.31 -6.80 -4.12
N LEU A 7 -25.58 -6.09 -3.25
CA LEU A 7 -24.79 -4.92 -3.63
C LEU A 7 -23.42 -5.41 -4.09
N ASP A 8 -23.20 -5.41 -5.41
CA ASP A 8 -21.92 -5.79 -6.02
C ASP A 8 -21.06 -4.54 -6.38
N ASP A 9 -21.47 -3.32 -6.01
CA ASP A 9 -20.72 -2.09 -6.29
C ASP A 9 -20.58 -1.19 -5.04
N CYS A 10 -19.33 -0.79 -4.74
CA CYS A 10 -18.97 0.11 -3.64
C CYS A 10 -19.52 1.55 -3.86
N ASN A 11 -20.08 1.83 -5.04
CA ASN A 11 -20.64 3.14 -5.37
C ASN A 11 -22.09 3.34 -4.91
N ASP A 12 -22.85 2.27 -4.64
CA ASP A 12 -24.28 2.36 -4.31
C ASP A 12 -24.56 2.73 -2.83
N ILE A 13 -23.52 2.85 -2.00
CA ILE A 13 -23.64 3.13 -0.55
C ILE A 13 -23.83 4.64 -0.27
N LYS A 14 -23.76 5.51 -1.28
CA LYS A 14 -23.65 6.96 -1.04
C LYS A 14 -24.96 7.68 -0.71
N ASP A 15 -26.12 7.09 -0.98
CA ASP A 15 -27.34 7.90 -1.11
C ASP A 15 -28.40 7.78 -0.02
N GLU A 16 -28.26 6.96 1.03
CA GLU A 16 -29.39 6.78 1.97
C GLU A 16 -29.14 7.08 3.46
N TYR A 17 -27.89 7.23 3.96
CA TYR A 17 -27.70 7.33 5.43
C TYR A 17 -26.69 8.32 6.00
N LEU A 18 -26.33 9.37 5.26
CA LEU A 18 -25.64 10.52 5.86
C LEU A 18 -26.31 11.80 5.39
N GLN A 19 -26.87 12.57 6.32
CA GLN A 19 -26.97 14.02 6.12
C GLN A 19 -25.53 14.52 6.05
N VAL A 20 -24.95 14.45 4.85
CA VAL A 20 -23.58 14.90 4.62
C VAL A 20 -23.64 16.42 4.74
N GLU A 21 -23.28 16.92 5.92
CA GLU A 21 -22.87 18.31 6.08
C GLU A 21 -21.97 18.67 4.91
N ASP A 22 -22.32 19.77 4.25
CA ASP A 22 -21.66 20.32 3.08
C ASP A 22 -20.16 20.04 3.07
N LEU A 23 -19.74 19.04 2.27
CA LEU A 23 -18.33 18.67 2.12
C LEU A 23 -17.50 19.86 1.61
N SER A 24 -18.13 20.93 1.09
CA SER A 24 -17.47 22.17 0.72
C SER A 24 -16.91 22.96 1.92
N LYS A 25 -17.39 22.69 3.15
CA LYS A 25 -16.88 23.30 4.39
C LYS A 25 -15.42 22.92 4.66
N TRP A 26 -14.98 21.76 4.16
CA TRP A 26 -13.64 21.26 4.37
C TRP A 26 -12.89 21.22 3.04
N ASN A 27 -12.09 22.26 2.79
CA ASN A 27 -11.27 22.46 1.59
C ASN A 27 -10.07 21.49 1.50
N PHE A 28 -10.31 20.19 1.68
CA PHE A 28 -9.34 19.14 1.41
C PHE A 28 -9.24 18.95 -0.10
N ARG A 29 -8.25 19.57 -0.71
CA ARG A 29 -7.92 19.36 -2.12
C ARG A 29 -6.45 18.97 -2.28
N PRO A 30 -6.12 18.10 -3.25
CA PRO A 30 -4.73 17.79 -3.53
C PRO A 30 -3.99 19.06 -3.97
N SER A 31 -2.71 19.17 -3.58
CA SER A 31 -1.88 20.30 -3.98
C SER A 31 -1.71 20.34 -5.49
N GLU A 32 -2.05 21.46 -6.12
CA GLU A 32 -1.87 21.67 -7.56
C GLU A 32 -0.41 21.48 -7.99
N ALA A 33 0.56 21.83 -7.13
CA ALA A 33 1.97 21.59 -7.39
C ALA A 33 2.32 20.10 -7.44
N VAL A 34 1.70 19.28 -6.58
CA VAL A 34 1.89 17.82 -6.58
C VAL A 34 1.17 17.18 -7.77
N MET A 35 -0.04 17.67 -8.08
CA MET A 35 -0.82 17.18 -9.21
C MET A 35 -0.17 17.53 -10.56
N GLY A 36 0.42 18.72 -10.69
CA GLY A 36 1.15 19.14 -11.88
C GLY A 36 2.38 18.27 -12.19
N CYS A 37 3.03 17.71 -11.17
CA CYS A 37 4.11 16.74 -11.34
C CYS A 37 3.63 15.32 -11.72
N SER A 38 2.36 15.01 -11.49
CA SER A 38 1.77 13.69 -11.76
C SER A 38 1.04 13.59 -13.11
N HIS A 39 0.80 14.73 -13.75
CA HIS A 39 -0.06 14.83 -14.93
C HIS A 39 0.63 14.35 -16.23
N ASP A 40 1.97 14.41 -16.26
CA ASP A 40 2.76 13.78 -17.30
C ASP A 40 3.04 12.34 -16.87
N MET A 41 2.27 11.37 -17.35
CA MET A 41 2.42 9.93 -17.07
C MET A 41 3.77 9.31 -17.56
N VAL A 42 4.88 10.03 -17.48
CA VAL A 42 6.22 9.65 -17.93
C VAL A 42 7.07 9.15 -16.75
N GLY A 43 6.45 8.53 -15.76
CA GLY A 43 7.13 7.81 -14.68
C GLY A 43 7.30 6.33 -15.00
N ILE A 44 8.25 5.65 -14.35
CA ILE A 44 8.46 4.20 -14.47
C ILE A 44 7.15 3.42 -14.24
N ARG A 45 6.32 3.88 -13.29
CA ARG A 45 5.00 3.30 -13.01
C ARG A 45 4.06 3.40 -14.22
N GLY A 46 3.95 4.59 -14.84
CA GLY A 46 3.06 4.81 -15.98
C GLY A 46 3.46 3.96 -17.20
N VAL A 47 4.77 3.85 -17.48
CA VAL A 47 5.28 2.98 -18.54
C VAL A 47 5.00 1.51 -18.24
N LEU A 48 5.18 1.06 -16.98
CA LEU A 48 4.88 -0.31 -16.56
C LEU A 48 3.39 -0.62 -16.75
N ASP A 49 2.50 0.28 -16.31
CA ASP A 49 1.06 0.09 -16.40
C ASP A 49 0.59 0.05 -17.87
N TYR A 50 1.17 0.89 -18.73
CA TYR A 50 0.94 0.85 -20.18
C TYR A 50 1.34 -0.49 -20.79
N VAL A 51 2.54 -1.01 -20.47
CA VAL A 51 2.98 -2.32 -20.97
C VAL A 51 2.06 -3.43 -20.47
N MET A 52 1.68 -3.40 -19.19
CA MET A 52 0.85 -4.43 -18.57
C MET A 52 -0.58 -4.46 -19.14
N SER A 53 -1.15 -3.30 -19.51
CA SER A 53 -2.51 -3.22 -20.08
C SER A 53 -2.62 -3.75 -21.51
N HIS A 54 -1.50 -3.88 -22.22
CA HIS A 54 -1.46 -4.39 -23.59
C HIS A 54 -0.97 -5.85 -23.70
N LEU A 55 -0.86 -6.57 -22.59
CA LEU A 55 -0.48 -7.98 -22.60
C LEU A 55 -1.65 -8.87 -23.06
N ASN A 56 -1.33 -9.89 -23.87
CA ASN A 56 -2.30 -10.92 -24.24
C ASN A 56 -2.67 -11.77 -23.00
N PRO A 57 -3.96 -11.88 -22.61
CA PRO A 57 -4.39 -12.70 -21.48
C PRO A 57 -4.03 -14.19 -21.62
N ASN A 58 -3.99 -14.69 -22.85
CA ASN A 58 -3.62 -16.08 -23.18
C ASN A 58 -2.13 -16.19 -23.60
N GLY A 59 -1.33 -15.18 -23.26
CA GLY A 59 0.08 -15.07 -23.63
C GLY A 59 1.04 -15.85 -22.72
N LYS A 60 2.32 -15.50 -22.81
CA LYS A 60 3.38 -16.07 -21.98
C LYS A 60 3.25 -15.63 -20.52
N SER A 61 3.76 -16.45 -19.61
CA SER A 61 3.91 -16.06 -18.19
C SER A 61 4.80 -14.83 -18.05
N LYS A 62 4.45 -13.95 -17.11
CA LYS A 62 5.12 -12.66 -16.87
C LYS A 62 6.33 -12.88 -15.95
N ILE A 63 7.46 -12.26 -16.27
CA ILE A 63 8.65 -12.23 -15.40
C ILE A 63 8.86 -10.78 -14.95
N PRO A 64 8.58 -10.43 -13.68
CA PRO A 64 8.57 -9.05 -13.24
C PRO A 64 9.98 -8.57 -12.84
N LEU A 65 10.76 -8.16 -13.85
CA LEU A 65 12.14 -7.67 -13.68
C LEU A 65 12.24 -6.27 -13.03
N GLY A 66 11.11 -5.57 -12.90
CA GLY A 66 11.02 -4.23 -12.31
C GLY A 66 10.62 -4.20 -10.83
N HIS A 67 10.45 -5.36 -10.18
CA HIS A 67 10.18 -5.38 -8.73
C HIS A 67 11.44 -5.03 -7.94
N GLY A 68 11.41 -3.90 -7.25
CA GLY A 68 12.46 -3.50 -6.30
C GLY A 68 12.31 -4.15 -4.92
N ASP A 69 11.16 -4.75 -4.62
CA ASP A 69 10.93 -5.50 -3.39
C ASP A 69 11.26 -6.99 -3.61
N PRO A 70 12.29 -7.53 -2.94
CA PRO A 70 12.68 -8.93 -3.10
C PRO A 70 11.73 -9.91 -2.41
N SER A 71 10.88 -9.46 -1.47
CA SER A 71 10.03 -10.35 -0.66
C SER A 71 8.96 -11.09 -1.47
N GLY A 72 8.66 -10.63 -2.68
CA GLY A 72 7.78 -11.32 -3.63
C GLY A 72 8.38 -12.59 -4.25
N PHE A 73 9.66 -12.87 -4.04
CA PHE A 73 10.32 -14.08 -4.54
C PHE A 73 10.79 -14.96 -3.38
N ASP A 74 10.36 -16.23 -3.38
CA ASP A 74 10.66 -17.18 -2.30
C ASP A 74 12.16 -17.44 -2.08
N CYS A 75 12.99 -17.17 -3.07
CA CYS A 75 14.44 -17.30 -2.96
C CYS A 75 15.10 -16.18 -2.15
N PHE A 76 14.39 -15.08 -1.86
CA PHE A 76 14.85 -14.02 -0.98
C PHE A 76 14.10 -14.10 0.35
N ARG A 77 14.69 -14.79 1.32
CA ARG A 77 14.16 -14.89 2.68
C ARG A 77 15.08 -14.17 3.66
N THR A 78 14.46 -13.59 4.69
CA THR A 78 15.18 -13.07 5.84
C THR A 78 16.00 -14.17 6.49
N SER A 79 17.17 -13.84 7.04
CA SER A 79 17.97 -14.81 7.79
C SER A 79 17.21 -15.30 9.03
N ILE A 80 17.33 -16.59 9.34
CA ILE A 80 16.76 -17.16 10.56
C ILE A 80 17.24 -16.43 11.83
N ASP A 81 18.48 -15.94 11.85
CA ASP A 81 19.02 -15.19 12.98
C ASP A 81 18.24 -13.90 13.25
N ALA A 82 17.78 -13.23 12.18
CA ALA A 82 17.00 -12.01 12.30
C ALA A 82 15.56 -12.31 12.76
N GLU A 83 14.99 -13.44 12.32
CA GLU A 83 13.68 -13.91 12.77
C GLU A 83 13.71 -14.29 14.26
N ASP A 84 14.73 -15.04 14.69
CA ASP A 84 14.91 -15.44 16.08
C ASP A 84 15.12 -14.23 17.00
N ALA A 85 15.95 -13.26 16.58
CA ALA A 85 16.16 -12.02 17.32
C ALA A 85 14.86 -11.22 17.49
N LEU A 86 14.00 -11.18 16.46
CA LEU A 86 12.69 -10.53 16.54
C LEU A 86 11.78 -11.25 17.55
N VAL A 87 11.73 -12.57 17.50
CA VAL A 87 10.93 -13.39 18.43
C VAL A 87 11.40 -13.21 19.87
N GLU A 88 12.72 -13.21 20.12
CA GLU A 88 13.28 -12.94 21.43
C GLU A 88 12.92 -11.54 21.93
N ALA A 89 13.08 -10.52 21.08
CA ALA A 89 12.77 -9.14 21.44
C ALA A 89 11.29 -8.98 21.85
N ILE A 90 10.37 -9.57 21.09
CA ILE A 90 8.92 -9.57 21.39
C ILE A 90 8.64 -10.29 22.70
N ARG A 91 9.15 -11.51 22.87
CA ARG A 91 8.93 -12.33 24.08
C ARG A 91 9.52 -11.69 25.34
N SER A 92 10.58 -10.91 25.19
CA SER A 92 11.21 -10.22 26.32
C SER A 92 10.34 -9.13 26.95
N GLY A 93 9.41 -8.54 26.18
CA GLY A 93 8.60 -7.38 26.59
C GLY A 93 9.40 -6.09 26.86
N LYS A 94 10.72 -6.09 26.62
CA LYS A 94 11.62 -4.97 26.96
C LYS A 94 11.51 -3.79 26.01
N TYR A 95 10.96 -4.00 24.81
CA TYR A 95 11.00 -3.05 23.71
C TYR A 95 9.61 -2.54 23.29
N ASN A 96 8.60 -2.67 24.16
CA ASN A 96 7.21 -2.32 23.83
C ASN A 96 6.87 -0.84 24.07
N GLY A 97 7.77 -0.09 24.72
CA GLY A 97 7.59 1.33 24.99
C GLY A 97 8.03 2.22 23.82
N TYR A 98 7.73 3.51 23.90
CA TYR A 98 8.20 4.48 22.93
C TYR A 98 9.74 4.60 22.95
N PRO A 99 10.42 4.46 21.79
CA PRO A 99 11.85 4.72 21.71
C PRO A 99 12.12 6.24 21.67
N PRO A 100 13.38 6.68 21.93
CA PRO A 100 13.80 8.02 21.55
C PRO A 100 13.57 8.27 20.06
N ALA A 101 13.30 9.53 19.67
CA ALA A 101 13.02 9.89 18.27
C ALA A 101 14.13 9.46 17.29
N VAL A 102 15.37 9.40 17.77
CA VAL A 102 16.55 8.96 16.99
C VAL A 102 16.74 7.44 16.99
N GLY A 103 15.89 6.67 17.67
CA GLY A 103 16.03 5.22 17.88
C GLY A 103 16.78 4.87 19.16
N LEU A 104 16.76 3.57 19.54
CA LEU A 104 17.43 3.07 20.75
C LEU A 104 18.96 3.17 20.63
N PRO A 105 19.70 3.60 21.68
CA PRO A 105 21.17 3.74 21.60
C PRO A 105 21.91 2.49 21.12
N ARG A 106 21.44 1.30 21.48
CA ARG A 106 22.03 0.01 21.06
C ARG A 106 21.72 -0.37 19.61
N SER A 107 20.70 0.25 18.99
CA SER A 107 20.24 -0.08 17.63
C SER A 107 20.76 0.89 16.56
N ARG A 108 21.46 1.96 16.96
CA ARG A 108 21.99 2.99 16.03
C ARG A 108 23.42 2.73 15.53
N ARG A 109 24.05 1.64 15.97
CA ARG A 109 25.46 1.33 15.70
C ARG A 109 25.59 -0.08 15.18
#